data_AF-A0A1J7CEL7-F1
#
_entry.id   AF-A0A1J7CEL7-F1
#
_cell.length_a   1.000
_cell.length_b   1.000
_cell.length_c   1.000
_cell.angle_alpha   90.00
_cell.angle_beta   90.00
_cell.angle_gamma   90.00
#
_symmetry.space_group_name_H-M   'P 1'
#
loop_
_entity.id
_entity.type
_entity.pdbx_description
1 polymer ?
#
loop_
_entity_poly.entity_id
_entity_poly.type
_entity_poly.pdbx_seq_one_letter_code
_entity_poly.pdbx_strand_id
1 'polypeptide(L)'
;MKKLNLLALTVTCVLGLGFTSCGDDVTPAAKDQSANAGTKTSTSKAASAPWVKQFEDTFDVGSNLSQWTKEQRADYNSWYCDYASSVPTTQWRDGKQCLEIKTTKLSTYKYQSGFISSNYQYKPENNTEYMLSANIKLVAMDGGTYKSFTQTYGAWPAFWSVQQNGWPTKGEIDIMEGYSFAPNSSRFTSNLFYGTSSGANQLGNSAERNYPGNFDINGNGGWHLYESFWKMKDNVVTVTIKVDNVTVSTYTNGSAGNLNLNNFGPHSIIFNLNVGSKDSNFIDPNKINLFSTVMMWVDDVTVYKRPI
;
A
#
# COMPACT_ATOMS: atom_id res chain seq x y z
N MET A 1 -8.87 -19.00 -54.86
CA MET A 1 -7.80 -19.68 -55.63
C MET A 1 -6.50 -18.91 -55.46
N LYS A 2 -5.44 -19.59 -54.95
CA LYS A 2 -4.00 -19.23 -54.96
C LYS A 2 -3.59 -17.97 -54.16
N LYS A 3 -2.55 -17.92 -53.31
CA LYS A 3 -1.49 -18.86 -52.85
C LYS A 3 -0.87 -18.27 -51.56
N LEU A 4 -0.35 -19.16 -50.69
CA LEU A 4 0.52 -18.90 -49.53
C LEU A 4 1.82 -18.16 -49.89
N ASN A 5 2.46 -17.52 -48.90
CA ASN A 5 3.85 -17.85 -48.54
C ASN A 5 4.21 -17.48 -47.09
N LEU A 6 4.68 -18.50 -46.36
CA LEU A 6 5.44 -18.45 -45.11
C LEU A 6 6.87 -17.96 -45.40
N LEU A 7 7.49 -17.25 -44.45
CA LEU A 7 8.94 -17.27 -44.28
C LEU A 7 9.27 -17.55 -42.80
N ALA A 8 9.93 -18.68 -42.57
CA ALA A 8 10.57 -19.05 -41.32
C ALA A 8 12.02 -18.56 -41.33
N LEU A 9 12.56 -18.13 -40.18
CA LEU A 9 13.99 -17.90 -40.00
C LEU A 9 14.47 -18.65 -38.76
N THR A 10 15.07 -19.81 -39.00
CA THR A 10 15.89 -20.56 -38.05
C THR A 10 17.35 -20.16 -38.25
N VAL A 11 18.04 -19.79 -37.17
CA VAL A 11 19.51 -19.71 -37.15
C VAL A 11 20.01 -20.72 -36.10
N THR A 12 20.85 -21.63 -36.55
CA THR A 12 21.56 -22.63 -35.74
C THR A 12 23.04 -22.51 -36.06
N CYS A 13 23.89 -22.33 -35.06
CA CYS A 13 25.35 -22.51 -35.17
C CYS A 13 25.90 -23.27 -33.95
N VAL A 14 25.85 -24.58 -34.10
CA VAL A 14 26.84 -25.65 -33.83
C VAL A 14 28.25 -25.27 -33.30
N LEU A 15 28.58 -25.92 -32.17
CA LEU A 15 29.81 -26.60 -31.68
C LEU A 15 31.12 -25.84 -31.35
N GLY A 16 31.63 -26.19 -30.16
CA GLY A 16 33.05 -26.17 -29.79
C GLY A 16 33.29 -26.98 -28.51
N LEU A 17 33.65 -28.26 -28.66
CA LEU A 17 34.08 -29.20 -27.61
C LEU A 17 35.49 -28.86 -27.07
N GLY A 18 35.76 -29.15 -25.80
CA GLY A 18 37.11 -29.19 -25.22
C GLY A 18 37.11 -29.72 -23.80
N PHE A 19 38.02 -30.64 -23.50
CA PHE A 19 37.97 -31.67 -22.45
C PHE A 19 38.70 -31.30 -21.14
N THR A 20 38.24 -31.94 -20.04
CA THR A 20 38.94 -32.53 -18.86
C THR A 20 40.29 -32.00 -18.36
N SER A 21 40.45 -31.85 -17.04
CA SER A 21 41.35 -32.70 -16.22
C SER A 21 41.32 -32.31 -14.74
N CYS A 22 41.21 -33.32 -13.87
CA CYS A 22 41.53 -33.27 -12.44
C CYS A 22 43.05 -33.13 -12.23
N GLY A 23 43.42 -32.63 -11.05
CA GLY A 23 44.78 -32.62 -10.54
C GLY A 23 44.77 -32.28 -9.06
N ASP A 24 44.68 -33.31 -8.22
CA ASP A 24 45.07 -33.25 -6.82
C ASP A 24 46.59 -33.14 -6.74
N ASP A 25 47.11 -32.25 -5.91
CA ASP A 25 48.46 -32.34 -5.38
C ASP A 25 48.45 -32.08 -3.87
N VAL A 26 48.82 -33.13 -3.15
CA VAL A 26 49.18 -33.14 -1.73
C VAL A 26 50.71 -33.14 -1.66
N THR A 27 51.30 -32.44 -0.68
CA THR A 27 52.29 -32.88 0.36
C THR A 27 53.21 -31.69 0.80
N PRO A 28 54.03 -31.75 1.88
CA PRO A 28 53.71 -31.18 3.20
C PRO A 28 54.78 -30.23 3.82
N ALA A 29 54.51 -29.80 5.06
CA ALA A 29 55.41 -29.21 6.08
C ALA A 29 55.79 -27.73 5.88
N ALA A 30 55.90 -26.87 6.90
CA ALA A 30 56.22 -27.08 8.31
C ALA A 30 55.56 -26.02 9.22
N LYS A 31 55.53 -26.33 10.51
CA LYS A 31 55.12 -25.49 11.65
C LYS A 31 55.93 -24.19 11.71
N ASP A 32 55.27 -23.07 12.04
CA ASP A 32 55.67 -22.35 13.25
C ASP A 32 54.51 -21.56 13.87
N GLN A 33 54.48 -21.56 15.20
CA GLN A 33 53.52 -20.87 16.04
C GLN A 33 53.84 -19.38 16.12
N SER A 34 52.83 -18.53 16.01
CA SER A 34 52.78 -17.34 16.87
C SER A 34 51.34 -16.94 17.12
N ALA A 35 51.01 -16.86 18.41
CA ALA A 35 49.72 -16.48 18.94
C ALA A 35 49.38 -15.05 18.53
N ASN A 36 48.18 -14.87 17.98
CA ASN A 36 47.48 -13.61 18.17
C ASN A 36 46.00 -13.93 18.43
N ALA A 37 45.64 -13.92 19.71
CA ALA A 37 44.26 -14.01 20.18
C ALA A 37 43.55 -12.71 19.82
N GLY A 38 43.24 -12.54 18.54
CA GLY A 38 42.22 -11.62 18.08
C GLY A 38 40.88 -12.27 18.33
N THR A 39 40.21 -11.89 19.42
CA THR A 39 38.81 -12.20 19.67
C THR A 39 38.00 -11.67 18.49
N LYS A 40 37.80 -12.51 17.47
CA LYS A 40 36.82 -12.27 16.43
C LYS A 40 35.48 -12.40 17.11
N THR A 41 34.96 -11.27 17.60
CA THR A 41 33.55 -11.11 17.91
C THR A 41 32.80 -11.47 16.64
N SER A 42 32.31 -12.70 16.57
CA SER A 42 31.39 -13.09 15.52
C SER A 42 30.17 -12.22 15.73
N THR A 43 30.02 -11.20 14.89
CA THR A 43 28.75 -10.52 14.70
C THR A 43 27.83 -11.51 13.99
N SER A 44 27.41 -12.54 14.71
CA SER A 44 26.30 -13.40 14.32
C SER A 44 25.07 -12.51 14.35
N LYS A 45 24.84 -11.81 13.25
CA LYS A 45 23.59 -11.10 12.97
C LYS A 45 22.54 -12.21 12.91
N ALA A 46 21.89 -12.48 14.03
CA ALA A 46 20.84 -13.47 14.09
C ALA A 46 19.84 -13.17 12.97
N ALA A 47 19.55 -14.17 12.13
CA ALA A 47 18.53 -14.01 11.10
C ALA A 47 17.23 -13.57 11.78
N SER A 48 16.57 -12.55 11.23
CA SER A 48 15.27 -12.12 11.75
C SER A 48 14.30 -13.30 11.73
N ALA A 49 13.47 -13.41 12.77
CA ALA A 49 12.45 -14.45 12.83
C ALA A 49 11.53 -14.43 11.59
N PRO A 50 11.00 -15.60 11.18
CA PRO A 50 10.13 -15.68 10.02
C PRO A 50 8.81 -14.95 10.26
N TRP A 51 8.22 -14.44 9.18
CA TRP A 51 6.88 -13.88 9.17
C TRP A 51 5.81 -14.95 9.28
N VAL A 52 4.77 -14.70 10.08
CA VAL A 52 3.60 -15.56 10.25
C VAL A 52 2.35 -14.79 9.81
N LYS A 53 1.63 -15.32 8.81
CA LYS A 53 0.38 -14.73 8.31
C LYS A 53 -0.67 -14.67 9.42
N GLN A 54 -1.28 -13.51 9.59
CA GLN A 54 -2.34 -13.24 10.58
C GLN A 54 -3.70 -13.00 9.92
N PHE A 55 -3.69 -12.39 8.73
CA PHE A 55 -4.89 -12.04 7.97
C PHE A 55 -4.56 -12.07 6.47
N GLU A 56 -5.54 -12.46 5.67
CA GLU A 56 -5.49 -12.39 4.22
C GLU A 56 -6.90 -12.30 3.64
N ASP A 57 -7.04 -11.47 2.61
CA ASP A 57 -8.17 -11.52 1.69
C ASP A 57 -7.64 -11.34 0.26
N THR A 58 -7.95 -12.30 -0.61
CA THR A 58 -7.64 -12.29 -2.06
C THR A 58 -8.83 -11.88 -2.91
N PHE A 59 -9.92 -11.44 -2.26
CA PHE A 59 -11.11 -10.87 -2.89
C PHE A 59 -11.70 -11.73 -4.00
N ASP A 60 -11.84 -13.03 -3.75
CA ASP A 60 -12.41 -13.98 -4.70
C ASP A 60 -13.76 -13.49 -5.25
N VAL A 61 -13.96 -13.65 -6.56
CA VAL A 61 -15.17 -13.21 -7.26
C VAL A 61 -16.36 -13.99 -6.72
N GLY A 62 -17.40 -13.27 -6.29
CA GLY A 62 -18.58 -13.84 -5.64
C GLY A 62 -18.46 -13.97 -4.13
N SER A 63 -17.31 -13.64 -3.54
CA SER A 63 -17.19 -13.45 -2.08
C SER A 63 -18.22 -12.43 -1.58
N ASN A 64 -18.80 -12.70 -0.42
CA ASN A 64 -19.71 -11.79 0.26
C ASN A 64 -18.97 -10.71 1.09
N LEU A 65 -17.63 -10.71 1.07
CA LEU A 65 -16.77 -9.83 1.87
C LEU A 65 -17.04 -9.97 3.38
N SER A 66 -17.28 -11.18 3.89
CA SER A 66 -17.62 -11.42 5.31
C SER A 66 -16.54 -11.02 6.32
N GLN A 67 -15.29 -10.83 5.87
CA GLN A 67 -14.19 -10.32 6.69
C GLN A 67 -14.26 -8.80 6.90
N TRP A 68 -15.28 -8.15 6.33
CA TRP A 68 -15.36 -6.71 6.23
C TRP A 68 -16.74 -6.16 6.59
N THR A 69 -16.76 -4.91 7.05
CA THR A 69 -17.95 -4.08 7.21
C THR A 69 -18.00 -3.05 6.10
N LYS A 70 -19.10 -3.02 5.33
CA LYS A 70 -19.34 -2.06 4.24
C LYS A 70 -20.21 -0.92 4.74
N GLU A 71 -19.73 0.32 4.58
CA GLU A 71 -20.40 1.49 5.15
C GLU A 71 -21.49 2.06 4.23
N GLN A 72 -22.53 2.62 4.86
CA GLN A 72 -23.61 3.37 4.20
C GLN A 72 -23.77 4.72 4.90
N ARG A 73 -23.08 5.75 4.40
CA ARG A 73 -23.05 7.08 5.04
C ARG A 73 -22.48 8.14 4.09
N ALA A 74 -22.70 9.41 4.40
CA ALA A 74 -21.94 10.49 3.79
C ALA A 74 -20.45 10.41 4.19
N ASP A 75 -19.57 10.90 3.31
CA ASP A 75 -18.18 11.10 3.67
C ASP A 75 -18.03 12.25 4.67
N TYR A 76 -17.13 12.10 5.64
CA TYR A 76 -16.91 13.14 6.66
C TYR A 76 -16.05 14.29 6.12
N ASN A 77 -15.22 14.03 5.11
CA ASN A 77 -14.29 15.00 4.51
C ASN A 77 -14.82 15.63 3.22
N SER A 78 -15.98 15.20 2.70
CA SER A 78 -16.52 15.72 1.44
C SER A 78 -18.04 15.92 1.46
N TRP A 79 -18.49 17.05 0.90
CA TRP A 79 -19.91 17.28 0.60
C TRP A 79 -20.40 16.50 -0.64
N TYR A 80 -19.46 16.03 -1.46
CA TYR A 80 -19.71 15.54 -2.82
C TYR A 80 -19.79 14.02 -2.92
N CYS A 81 -19.40 13.28 -1.87
CA CYS A 81 -19.36 11.83 -1.88
C CYS A 81 -20.24 11.21 -0.80
N ASP A 82 -21.08 10.25 -1.19
CA ASP A 82 -21.71 9.32 -0.25
C ASP A 82 -21.16 7.91 -0.46
N TYR A 83 -20.85 7.22 0.62
CA TYR A 83 -20.54 5.80 0.60
C TYR A 83 -21.81 4.97 0.64
N ALA A 84 -21.87 3.97 -0.24
CA ALA A 84 -22.94 2.99 -0.24
C ALA A 84 -22.38 1.58 -0.04
N SER A 85 -23.06 0.81 0.82
CA SER A 85 -22.66 -0.55 1.18
C SER A 85 -22.73 -1.54 0.01
N SER A 86 -23.42 -1.16 -1.07
CA SER A 86 -23.49 -1.90 -2.33
C SER A 86 -22.29 -1.68 -3.25
N VAL A 87 -21.43 -0.68 -3.01
CA VAL A 87 -20.33 -0.33 -3.93
C VAL A 87 -19.10 -1.24 -3.80
N PRO A 88 -18.58 -1.53 -2.59
CA PRO A 88 -17.50 -2.51 -2.46
C PRO A 88 -17.99 -3.89 -2.93
N THR A 89 -17.43 -4.38 -4.03
CA THR A 89 -17.76 -5.66 -4.66
C THR A 89 -16.50 -6.40 -5.08
N THR A 90 -16.58 -7.71 -5.32
CA THR A 90 -15.47 -8.46 -5.92
C THR A 90 -15.67 -8.63 -7.42
N GLN A 91 -14.58 -8.48 -8.18
CA GLN A 91 -14.62 -8.40 -9.64
C GLN A 91 -13.40 -9.07 -10.27
N TRP A 92 -13.55 -9.62 -11.48
CA TRP A 92 -12.40 -10.03 -12.29
C TRP A 92 -11.85 -8.83 -13.04
N ARG A 93 -10.59 -8.45 -12.80
CA ARG A 93 -9.91 -7.29 -13.41
C ARG A 93 -8.46 -7.64 -13.70
N ASP A 94 -7.97 -7.34 -14.90
CA ASP A 94 -6.58 -7.55 -15.30
C ASP A 94 -6.00 -8.94 -14.95
N GLY A 95 -6.82 -9.98 -15.10
CA GLY A 95 -6.41 -11.36 -14.80
C GLY A 95 -6.33 -11.69 -13.30
N LYS A 96 -6.88 -10.84 -12.45
CA LYS A 96 -6.95 -10.96 -10.99
C LYS A 96 -8.39 -10.92 -10.50
N GLN A 97 -8.62 -11.48 -9.33
CA GLN A 97 -9.84 -11.26 -8.56
C GLN A 97 -9.54 -10.09 -7.63
N CYS A 98 -10.41 -9.08 -7.61
CA CYS A 98 -10.11 -7.86 -6.88
C CYS A 98 -11.33 -7.38 -6.12
N LEU A 99 -11.09 -6.73 -4.98
CA LEU A 99 -12.03 -5.74 -4.47
C LEU A 99 -12.06 -4.59 -5.47
N GLU A 100 -13.25 -4.23 -5.96
CA GLU A 100 -13.49 -3.02 -6.73
C GLU A 100 -14.30 -2.03 -5.90
N ILE A 101 -13.75 -0.82 -5.73
CA ILE A 101 -14.50 0.35 -5.27
C ILE A 101 -14.64 1.29 -6.46
N LYS A 102 -15.86 1.33 -7.00
CA LYS A 102 -16.20 2.10 -8.20
C LYS A 102 -17.00 3.36 -7.85
N THR A 103 -16.46 4.52 -8.21
CA THR A 103 -17.20 5.78 -8.13
C THR A 103 -18.14 5.96 -9.31
N THR A 104 -19.35 6.39 -9.01
CA THR A 104 -20.37 6.77 -10.00
C THR A 104 -20.86 8.19 -9.73
N LYS A 105 -20.96 9.02 -10.78
CA LYS A 105 -21.59 10.34 -10.68
C LYS A 105 -23.10 10.19 -10.65
N LEU A 106 -23.74 10.64 -9.56
CA LEU A 106 -25.20 10.58 -9.39
C LEU A 106 -25.89 11.84 -9.91
N SER A 107 -25.25 12.99 -9.77
CA SER A 107 -25.75 14.28 -10.24
C SER A 107 -24.58 15.25 -10.50
N THR A 108 -24.87 16.49 -10.88
CA THR A 108 -23.85 17.53 -11.14
C THR A 108 -22.83 17.65 -10.02
N TYR A 109 -23.26 17.58 -8.75
CA TYR A 109 -22.44 17.81 -7.56
C TYR A 109 -22.38 16.62 -6.61
N LYS A 110 -22.84 15.43 -7.03
CA LYS A 110 -22.89 14.28 -6.13
C LYS A 110 -22.37 13.02 -6.79
N TYR A 111 -21.56 12.31 -6.04
CA TYR A 111 -20.94 11.05 -6.39
C TYR A 111 -21.29 10.01 -5.32
N GLN A 112 -21.38 8.77 -5.75
CA GLN A 112 -21.47 7.61 -4.88
C GLN A 112 -20.19 6.79 -5.03
N SER A 113 -19.68 6.28 -3.91
CA SER A 113 -18.50 5.43 -3.86
C SER A 113 -18.61 4.40 -2.73
N GLY A 114 -17.50 3.73 -2.39
CA GLY A 114 -17.42 2.72 -1.35
C GLY A 114 -16.40 3.07 -0.26
N PHE A 115 -16.72 2.60 0.95
CA PHE A 115 -15.85 2.55 2.10
C PHE A 115 -16.06 1.19 2.75
N ILE A 116 -14.96 0.51 3.06
CA ILE A 116 -14.99 -0.81 3.69
C ILE A 116 -13.89 -0.92 4.75
N SER A 117 -14.22 -1.52 5.89
CA SER A 117 -13.31 -1.71 7.03
C SER A 117 -13.19 -3.19 7.41
N SER A 118 -11.99 -3.65 7.77
CA SER A 118 -11.80 -5.04 8.18
C SER A 118 -12.39 -5.29 9.58
N ASN A 119 -12.98 -6.47 9.76
CA ASN A 119 -13.35 -6.98 11.08
C ASN A 119 -12.11 -7.39 11.89
N TYR A 120 -11.02 -7.74 11.19
CA TYR A 120 -9.71 -7.96 11.77
C TYR A 120 -9.10 -6.64 12.28
N GLN A 121 -8.43 -6.69 13.42
CA GLN A 121 -7.67 -5.58 13.99
C GLN A 121 -6.27 -6.03 14.40
N TYR A 122 -5.29 -5.13 14.34
CA TYR A 122 -3.90 -5.43 14.71
C TYR A 122 -3.22 -4.27 15.42
N LYS A 123 -2.25 -4.62 16.27
CA LYS A 123 -1.32 -3.72 16.94
C LYS A 123 -0.09 -4.55 17.38
N PRO A 124 1.14 -4.05 17.20
CA PRO A 124 2.31 -4.74 17.73
C PRO A 124 2.30 -4.76 19.26
N GLU A 125 2.49 -5.95 19.83
CA GLU A 125 2.95 -6.09 21.22
C GLU A 125 4.44 -5.78 21.31
N ASN A 126 4.95 -5.61 22.54
CA ASN A 126 6.38 -5.34 22.73
C ASN A 126 7.24 -6.46 22.12
N ASN A 127 8.30 -6.06 21.41
CA ASN A 127 9.20 -6.92 20.65
C ASN A 127 8.53 -7.72 19.52
N THR A 128 7.56 -7.09 18.85
CA THR A 128 6.95 -7.61 17.63
C THR A 128 6.90 -6.57 16.53
N GLU A 129 6.79 -7.06 15.30
CA GLU A 129 6.55 -6.26 14.11
C GLU A 129 5.40 -6.87 13.31
N TYR A 130 4.53 -6.02 12.82
CA TYR A 130 3.49 -6.37 11.85
C TYR A 130 3.82 -5.73 10.50
N MET A 131 3.53 -6.46 9.43
CA MET A 131 3.58 -5.97 8.05
C MET A 131 2.17 -6.09 7.47
N LEU A 132 1.52 -4.94 7.24
CA LEU A 132 0.29 -4.84 6.46
C LEU A 132 0.68 -4.48 5.03
N SER A 133 0.27 -5.28 4.06
CA SER A 133 0.56 -5.07 2.64
C SER A 133 -0.71 -5.18 1.80
N ALA A 134 -0.84 -4.36 0.76
CA ALA A 134 -1.91 -4.47 -0.23
C ALA A 134 -1.40 -4.12 -1.63
N ASN A 135 -1.84 -4.87 -2.64
CA ASN A 135 -1.54 -4.60 -4.04
C ASN A 135 -2.72 -3.87 -4.68
N ILE A 136 -2.51 -2.61 -5.06
CA ILE A 136 -3.60 -1.69 -5.44
C ILE A 136 -3.30 -1.09 -6.82
N LYS A 137 -4.36 -0.95 -7.61
CA LYS A 137 -4.35 -0.21 -8.87
C LYS A 137 -5.46 0.83 -8.90
N LEU A 138 -5.09 2.05 -9.28
CA LEU A 138 -6.01 3.17 -9.45
C LEU A 138 -6.30 3.37 -10.93
N VAL A 139 -7.59 3.37 -11.29
CA VAL A 139 -8.03 3.37 -12.69
C VAL A 139 -9.03 4.48 -12.91
N ALA A 140 -8.97 5.12 -14.08
CA ALA A 140 -10.05 5.94 -14.58
C ALA A 140 -10.49 5.47 -15.97
N MET A 141 -11.77 5.67 -16.29
CA MET A 141 -12.37 5.25 -17.55
C MET A 141 -13.22 6.37 -18.13
N ASP A 142 -12.99 6.68 -19.41
CA ASP A 142 -13.84 7.55 -20.21
C ASP A 142 -14.62 6.70 -21.22
N GLY A 143 -15.87 6.38 -20.88
CA GLY A 143 -16.62 5.31 -21.53
C GLY A 143 -15.88 3.98 -21.42
N GLY A 144 -15.55 3.39 -22.56
CA GLY A 144 -14.77 2.14 -22.65
C GLY A 144 -13.25 2.31 -22.67
N THR A 145 -12.73 3.54 -22.54
CA THR A 145 -11.29 3.83 -22.72
C THR A 145 -10.59 4.04 -21.38
N TYR A 146 -9.49 3.33 -21.15
CA TYR A 146 -8.63 3.55 -20.00
C TYR A 146 -7.97 4.93 -20.03
N LYS A 147 -7.95 5.58 -18.87
CA LYS A 147 -7.28 6.85 -18.59
C LYS A 147 -6.41 6.69 -17.36
N SER A 148 -5.31 7.45 -17.33
CA SER A 148 -4.49 7.53 -16.12
C SER A 148 -5.28 8.19 -15.00
N PHE A 149 -5.11 7.70 -13.77
CA PHE A 149 -5.65 8.36 -12.58
C PHE A 149 -5.24 9.84 -12.50
N THR A 150 -4.03 10.17 -12.97
CA THR A 150 -3.49 11.55 -12.99
C THR A 150 -4.23 12.51 -13.93
N GLN A 151 -5.12 11.99 -14.77
CA GLN A 151 -5.97 12.79 -15.66
C GLN A 151 -7.34 13.11 -15.04
N THR A 152 -7.60 12.64 -13.81
CA THR A 152 -8.80 12.98 -13.04
C THR A 152 -8.56 14.15 -12.09
N TYR A 153 -9.61 14.90 -11.76
CA TYR A 153 -9.56 15.92 -10.71
C TYR A 153 -10.62 15.63 -9.64
N GLY A 154 -10.18 15.51 -8.39
CA GLY A 154 -11.04 15.42 -7.21
C GLY A 154 -11.30 14.02 -6.67
N ALA A 155 -10.82 12.95 -7.32
CA ALA A 155 -10.77 11.62 -6.72
C ALA A 155 -9.71 11.56 -5.60
N TRP A 156 -10.06 10.88 -4.51
CA TRP A 156 -9.23 10.67 -3.32
C TRP A 156 -9.38 9.22 -2.80
N PRO A 157 -8.77 8.22 -3.49
CA PRO A 157 -8.53 6.88 -2.95
C PRO A 157 -7.63 6.91 -1.71
N ALA A 158 -7.91 6.01 -0.77
CA ALA A 158 -7.07 5.80 0.39
C ALA A 158 -7.01 4.33 0.82
N PHE A 159 -5.82 3.94 1.29
CA PHE A 159 -5.51 2.72 2.02
C PHE A 159 -4.84 3.09 3.33
N TRP A 160 -5.48 2.73 4.44
CA TRP A 160 -5.12 3.24 5.76
C TRP A 160 -5.58 2.29 6.85
N SER A 161 -5.19 2.57 8.09
CA SER A 161 -5.61 1.79 9.25
C SER A 161 -5.92 2.71 10.43
N VAL A 162 -6.94 2.37 11.20
CA VAL A 162 -7.42 3.24 12.27
C VAL A 162 -8.16 2.47 13.35
N GLN A 163 -8.19 3.00 14.56
CA GLN A 163 -9.24 2.70 15.53
C GLN A 163 -10.33 3.79 15.46
N GLN A 164 -11.43 3.53 14.75
CA GLN A 164 -12.43 4.57 14.44
C GLN A 164 -13.09 5.19 15.68
N ASN A 165 -13.44 4.36 16.68
CA ASN A 165 -14.12 4.85 17.88
C ASN A 165 -13.20 5.74 18.72
N GLY A 166 -13.63 6.98 18.96
CA GLY A 166 -12.86 7.98 19.70
C GLY A 166 -11.68 8.58 18.92
N TRP A 167 -11.69 8.49 17.59
CA TRP A 167 -10.68 9.12 16.73
C TRP A 167 -10.46 10.60 17.10
N PRO A 168 -9.22 11.13 17.08
CA PRO A 168 -7.96 10.47 16.70
C PRO A 168 -7.18 9.91 17.91
N THR A 169 -7.83 9.68 19.05
CA THR A 169 -7.12 9.38 20.32
C THR A 169 -6.34 8.08 20.34
N LYS A 170 -6.63 7.20 19.39
CA LYS A 170 -6.00 5.89 19.22
C LYS A 170 -5.25 5.75 17.90
N GLY A 171 -4.99 6.86 17.23
CA GLY A 171 -4.16 6.90 16.04
C GLY A 171 -4.89 6.54 14.75
N GLU A 172 -4.34 7.05 13.66
CA GLU A 172 -4.61 6.69 12.27
C GLU A 172 -3.26 6.58 11.56
N ILE A 173 -3.12 5.60 10.68
CA ILE A 173 -1.95 5.44 9.83
C ILE A 173 -2.44 5.40 8.38
N ASP A 174 -2.16 6.47 7.65
CA ASP A 174 -2.42 6.54 6.22
C ASP A 174 -1.21 6.02 5.47
N ILE A 175 -1.43 4.93 4.75
CA ILE A 175 -0.38 4.19 4.04
C ILE A 175 -0.29 4.77 2.63
N MET A 176 -1.44 4.95 2.00
CA MET A 176 -1.60 5.66 0.73
C MET A 176 -2.83 6.56 0.81
N GLU A 177 -2.63 7.85 0.59
CA GLU A 177 -3.67 8.76 0.12
C GLU A 177 -3.27 9.26 -1.26
N GLY A 178 -4.12 9.06 -2.26
CA GLY A 178 -3.90 9.52 -3.62
C GLY A 178 -4.83 10.65 -3.96
N TYR A 179 -4.32 11.86 -4.15
CA TYR A 179 -5.13 13.02 -4.52
C TYR A 179 -4.95 13.33 -6.01
N SER A 180 -6.04 13.38 -6.74
CA SER A 180 -6.03 13.71 -8.18
C SER A 180 -6.30 15.19 -8.42
N PHE A 181 -5.39 15.85 -9.16
CA PHE A 181 -5.40 17.30 -9.41
C PHE A 181 -5.16 17.63 -10.89
N ALA A 182 -5.77 16.87 -11.81
CA ALA A 182 -5.56 17.00 -13.24
C ALA A 182 -5.48 18.43 -13.81
N PRO A 183 -4.77 18.60 -14.95
CA PRO A 183 -4.14 17.55 -15.75
C PRO A 183 -2.76 17.12 -15.24
N ASN A 184 -2.46 15.81 -15.33
CA ASN A 184 -1.16 15.20 -15.05
C ASN A 184 -0.53 15.57 -13.69
N SER A 185 -1.38 15.89 -12.72
CA SER A 185 -0.95 16.22 -11.37
C SER A 185 -1.70 15.31 -10.41
N SER A 186 -0.93 14.55 -9.66
CA SER A 186 -1.44 13.75 -8.55
C SER A 186 -0.42 13.82 -7.44
N ARG A 187 -0.90 13.82 -6.20
CA ARG A 187 -0.07 13.83 -5.01
C ARG A 187 -0.38 12.58 -4.22
N PHE A 188 0.64 11.82 -3.89
CA PHE A 188 0.53 10.64 -3.06
C PHE A 188 1.26 10.88 -1.75
N THR A 189 0.61 10.56 -0.64
CA THR A 189 1.15 10.79 0.70
C THR A 189 0.92 9.60 1.60
N SER A 190 1.80 9.48 2.59
CA SER A 190 1.49 8.79 3.85
C SER A 190 1.31 9.85 4.94
N ASN A 191 0.53 9.56 5.96
CA ASN A 191 0.29 10.48 7.07
C ASN A 191 0.00 9.72 8.37
N LEU A 192 0.03 10.43 9.49
CA LEU A 192 -0.47 9.95 10.77
C LEU A 192 -1.42 11.00 11.34
N PHE A 193 -2.50 10.54 11.95
CA PHE A 193 -3.36 11.40 12.76
C PHE A 193 -3.35 10.96 14.21
N TYR A 194 -3.24 11.94 15.12
CA TYR A 194 -3.26 11.70 16.56
C TYR A 194 -3.75 12.93 17.31
N GLY A 195 -4.37 12.72 18.46
CA GLY A 195 -4.71 13.77 19.41
C GLY A 195 -5.10 13.19 20.75
N THR A 196 -5.21 14.02 21.78
CA THR A 196 -5.56 13.56 23.14
C THR A 196 -7.07 13.57 23.42
N SER A 197 -7.89 14.11 22.52
CA SER A 197 -9.34 14.24 22.67
C SER A 197 -10.08 13.81 21.39
N SER A 198 -11.24 13.18 21.54
CA SER A 198 -12.07 12.75 20.41
C SER A 198 -12.45 13.95 19.52
N GLY A 199 -12.34 13.77 18.21
CA GLY A 199 -12.64 14.80 17.20
C GLY A 199 -11.56 15.87 17.03
N ALA A 200 -10.46 15.82 17.78
CA ALA A 200 -9.42 16.85 17.74
C ALA A 200 -8.06 16.28 17.32
N ASN A 201 -7.76 16.37 16.02
CA ASN A 201 -6.41 16.09 15.51
C ASN A 201 -5.45 17.21 15.94
N GLN A 202 -4.38 16.84 16.64
CA GLN A 202 -3.35 17.77 17.12
C GLN A 202 -2.12 17.84 16.21
N LEU A 203 -2.02 16.94 15.22
CA LEU A 203 -0.88 16.94 14.29
C LEU A 203 -1.13 17.86 13.08
N GLY A 204 -2.38 18.16 12.76
CA GLY A 204 -2.73 18.74 11.45
C GLY A 204 -2.16 17.85 10.34
N ASN A 205 -1.41 18.46 9.41
CA ASN A 205 -0.67 17.75 8.35
C ASN A 205 0.83 17.64 8.65
N SER A 206 1.29 17.89 9.89
CA SER A 206 2.73 17.90 10.21
C SER A 206 3.41 16.52 10.08
N ALA A 207 2.63 15.44 10.13
CA ALA A 207 3.08 14.07 9.87
C ALA A 207 2.93 13.65 8.40
N GLU A 208 2.40 14.50 7.52
CA GLU A 208 2.25 14.16 6.10
C GLU A 208 3.64 14.01 5.45
N ARG A 209 3.82 12.97 4.65
CA ARG A 209 5.04 12.71 3.88
C ARG A 209 4.65 12.40 2.45
N ASN A 210 5.19 13.16 1.50
CA ASN A 210 5.01 12.87 0.10
C ASN A 210 5.73 11.59 -0.28
N TYR A 211 5.12 10.84 -1.19
CA TYR A 211 5.78 9.75 -1.89
C TYR A 211 7.00 10.28 -2.67
N PRO A 212 7.98 9.42 -2.99
CA PRO A 212 9.14 9.81 -3.79
C PRO A 212 8.72 10.49 -5.09
N GLY A 213 9.44 11.55 -5.49
CA GLY A 213 9.08 12.34 -6.68
C GLY A 213 9.15 11.56 -8.01
N ASN A 214 9.78 10.38 -8.00
CA ASN A 214 9.84 9.45 -9.12
C ASN A 214 8.79 8.32 -9.04
N PHE A 215 7.84 8.39 -8.09
CA PHE A 215 6.72 7.46 -8.04
C PHE A 215 5.82 7.66 -9.27
N ASP A 216 5.69 6.61 -10.08
CA ASP A 216 4.84 6.60 -11.28
C ASP A 216 3.66 5.66 -11.04
N ILE A 217 2.47 6.22 -10.82
CA ILE A 217 1.22 5.47 -10.61
C ILE A 217 0.82 4.61 -11.83
N ASN A 218 1.39 4.86 -13.01
CA ASN A 218 1.15 4.05 -14.21
C ASN A 218 2.25 3.00 -14.43
N GLY A 219 3.31 3.02 -13.61
CA GLY A 219 4.37 2.00 -13.61
C GLY A 219 3.81 0.63 -13.25
N ASN A 220 4.55 -0.45 -13.55
CA ASN A 220 4.14 -1.83 -13.21
C ASN A 220 2.73 -2.21 -13.71
N GLY A 221 2.28 -1.62 -14.83
CA GLY A 221 0.93 -1.83 -15.34
C GLY A 221 -0.17 -1.20 -14.47
N GLY A 222 0.19 -0.23 -13.62
CA GLY A 222 -0.66 0.49 -12.66
C GLY A 222 -0.82 -0.20 -11.31
N TRP A 223 -0.25 -1.38 -11.12
CA TRP A 223 -0.31 -2.13 -9.86
C TRP A 223 0.90 -1.77 -8.99
N HIS A 224 0.64 -1.38 -7.76
CA HIS A 224 1.67 -1.01 -6.79
C HIS A 224 1.47 -1.75 -5.48
N LEU A 225 2.57 -2.18 -4.87
CA LEU A 225 2.58 -2.80 -3.56
C LEU A 225 2.76 -1.71 -2.49
N TYR A 226 1.75 -1.50 -1.67
CA TYR A 226 1.76 -0.56 -0.56
C TYR A 226 1.93 -1.33 0.75
N GLU A 227 2.84 -0.89 1.62
CA GLU A 227 3.16 -1.61 2.84
C GLU A 227 3.32 -0.68 4.04
N SER A 228 2.89 -1.16 5.21
CA SER A 228 3.12 -0.55 6.52
C SER A 228 3.75 -1.56 7.46
N PHE A 229 4.95 -1.24 7.92
CA PHE A 229 5.68 -1.98 8.94
C PHE A 229 5.47 -1.28 10.28
N TRP A 230 4.62 -1.86 11.12
CA TRP A 230 4.34 -1.34 12.46
C TRP A 230 5.07 -2.18 13.50
N LYS A 231 6.11 -1.59 14.07
CA LYS A 231 7.08 -2.23 14.96
C LYS A 231 7.01 -1.64 16.36
N MET A 232 7.07 -2.51 17.36
CA MET A 232 7.35 -2.14 18.75
C MET A 232 8.56 -2.93 19.24
N LYS A 233 9.66 -2.26 19.54
CA LYS A 233 10.87 -2.88 20.11
C LYS A 233 11.29 -2.15 21.37
N ASP A 234 11.40 -2.87 22.47
CA ASP A 234 11.76 -2.31 23.78
C ASP A 234 10.91 -1.09 24.16
N ASN A 235 9.59 -1.20 23.92
CA ASN A 235 8.57 -0.16 24.09
C ASN A 235 8.75 1.10 23.22
N VAL A 236 9.60 1.04 22.20
CA VAL A 236 9.74 2.09 21.18
C VAL A 236 8.97 1.67 19.94
N VAL A 237 7.99 2.49 19.56
CA VAL A 237 7.17 2.26 18.37
C VAL A 237 7.71 3.02 17.17
N THR A 238 7.77 2.34 16.03
CA THR A 238 8.06 2.92 14.71
C THR A 238 7.07 2.41 13.69
N VAL A 239 6.67 3.28 12.76
CA VAL A 239 5.83 2.90 11.59
C VAL A 239 6.59 3.27 10.33
N THR A 240 6.94 2.29 9.49
CA THR A 240 7.61 2.54 8.21
C THR A 240 6.65 2.25 7.06
N ILE A 241 6.47 3.22 6.17
CA ILE A 241 5.64 3.07 4.97
C ILE A 241 6.53 2.84 3.76
N LYS A 242 6.12 1.90 2.91
CA LYS A 242 6.77 1.63 1.63
C LYS A 242 5.77 1.56 0.49
N VAL A 243 6.27 1.88 -0.70
CA VAL A 243 5.61 1.58 -1.97
C VAL A 243 6.64 0.93 -2.90
N ASP A 244 6.30 -0.20 -3.50
CA ASP A 244 7.19 -0.96 -4.41
C ASP A 244 8.61 -1.15 -3.87
N ASN A 245 8.71 -1.57 -2.59
CA ASN A 245 9.96 -1.72 -1.84
C ASN A 245 10.75 -0.42 -1.56
N VAL A 246 10.26 0.74 -1.99
CA VAL A 246 10.86 2.05 -1.70
C VAL A 246 10.25 2.61 -0.43
N THR A 247 11.09 2.96 0.55
CA THR A 247 10.64 3.64 1.76
C THR A 247 10.13 5.04 1.44
N VAL A 248 8.85 5.28 1.74
CA VAL A 248 8.23 6.61 1.70
C VAL A 248 8.61 7.38 2.96
N SER A 249 8.43 6.74 4.12
CA SER A 249 8.59 7.39 5.41
C SER A 249 8.92 6.39 6.53
N THR A 250 9.53 6.90 7.60
CA THR A 250 9.63 6.19 8.87
C THR A 250 9.23 7.15 9.98
N TYR A 251 8.10 6.85 10.61
CA TYR A 251 7.53 7.61 11.69
C TYR A 251 8.05 7.12 13.04
N THR A 252 8.35 8.09 13.90
CA THR A 252 8.71 7.94 15.30
C THR A 252 7.94 9.00 16.08
N ASN A 253 7.93 8.93 17.42
CA ASN A 253 7.35 10.00 18.24
C ASN A 253 8.01 11.38 18.01
N GLY A 254 9.20 11.44 17.41
CA GLY A 254 9.86 12.68 17.02
C GLY A 254 9.46 13.21 15.63
N SER A 255 8.64 12.49 14.87
CA SER A 255 8.32 12.86 13.48
C SER A 255 7.35 14.03 13.37
N ALA A 256 6.57 14.33 14.41
CA ALA A 256 5.68 15.47 14.51
C ALA A 256 5.48 15.85 15.99
N GLY A 257 5.27 17.14 16.28
CA GLY A 257 4.92 17.58 17.63
C GLY A 257 3.60 16.93 18.10
N ASN A 258 3.50 16.60 19.39
CA ASN A 258 2.36 15.91 20.02
C ASN A 258 2.11 14.46 19.58
N LEU A 259 2.83 13.93 18.58
CA LEU A 259 2.66 12.54 18.16
C LEU A 259 3.10 11.58 19.28
N ASN A 260 2.23 10.63 19.61
CA ASN A 260 2.54 9.53 20.51
C ASN A 260 2.02 8.20 19.97
N LEU A 261 2.87 7.52 19.19
CA LEU A 261 2.65 6.19 18.64
C LEU A 261 2.41 5.11 19.69
N ASN A 262 2.91 5.28 20.94
CA ASN A 262 2.68 4.30 22.00
C ASN A 262 1.19 4.28 22.44
N ASN A 263 0.46 5.37 22.18
CA ASN A 263 -0.97 5.47 22.49
C ASN A 263 -1.88 4.93 21.38
N PHE A 264 -1.33 4.54 20.23
CA PHE A 264 -2.10 3.97 19.14
C PHE A 264 -2.75 2.66 19.60
N GLY A 265 -4.02 2.45 19.24
CA GLY A 265 -4.81 1.28 19.61
C GLY A 265 -4.71 0.16 18.57
N PRO A 266 -5.46 -0.94 18.73
CA PRO A 266 -5.69 -1.89 17.65
C PRO A 266 -6.40 -1.21 16.48
N HIS A 267 -5.86 -1.35 15.27
CA HIS A 267 -6.42 -0.72 14.06
C HIS A 267 -7.12 -1.75 13.18
N SER A 268 -8.29 -1.38 12.64
CA SER A 268 -8.87 -2.01 11.45
C SER A 268 -8.20 -1.46 10.19
N ILE A 269 -8.21 -2.25 9.13
CA ILE A 269 -7.75 -1.88 7.77
C ILE A 269 -8.91 -1.22 7.04
N ILE A 270 -8.66 -0.13 6.32
CA ILE A 270 -9.66 0.62 5.56
C ILE A 270 -9.24 0.75 4.10
N PHE A 271 -10.22 0.55 3.22
CA PHE A 271 -10.16 0.94 1.82
C PHE A 271 -11.36 1.85 1.50
N ASN A 272 -11.12 3.00 0.88
CA ASN A 272 -12.19 3.84 0.34
C ASN A 272 -11.73 4.63 -0.87
N LEU A 273 -12.69 5.14 -1.63
CA LEU A 273 -12.43 6.10 -2.70
C LEU A 273 -13.35 7.31 -2.54
N ASN A 274 -12.85 8.39 -1.95
CA ASN A 274 -13.59 9.62 -1.79
C ASN A 274 -13.61 10.44 -3.08
N VAL A 275 -14.53 11.39 -3.18
CA VAL A 275 -14.57 12.42 -4.23
C VAL A 275 -14.80 13.78 -3.59
N GLY A 276 -13.93 14.74 -3.89
CA GLY A 276 -14.02 16.10 -3.39
C GLY A 276 -13.50 16.27 -1.97
N SER A 277 -13.64 17.50 -1.45
CA SER A 277 -13.30 17.87 -0.08
C SER A 277 -14.27 18.95 0.41
N LYS A 278 -14.42 19.08 1.73
CA LYS A 278 -15.06 20.24 2.39
C LYS A 278 -14.16 21.48 2.36
N ASP A 279 -12.85 21.29 2.19
CA ASP A 279 -11.89 22.38 1.97
C ASP A 279 -11.72 22.64 0.47
N SER A 280 -12.29 23.74 0.00
CA SER A 280 -12.22 24.16 -1.40
C SER A 280 -10.84 24.63 -1.84
N ASN A 281 -9.94 24.95 -0.90
CA ASN A 281 -8.55 25.26 -1.23
C ASN A 281 -7.74 23.99 -1.47
N PHE A 282 -8.20 22.86 -0.91
CA PHE A 282 -7.59 21.57 -1.12
C PHE A 282 -8.06 20.92 -2.42
N ILE A 283 -9.37 20.68 -2.57
CA ILE A 283 -9.99 20.22 -3.82
C ILE A 283 -11.04 21.24 -4.24
N ASP A 284 -10.78 21.94 -5.34
CA ASP A 284 -11.70 22.94 -5.87
C ASP A 284 -12.95 22.23 -6.43
N PRO A 285 -14.13 22.44 -5.82
CA PRO A 285 -15.32 21.71 -6.21
C PRO A 285 -15.81 22.04 -7.63
N ASN A 286 -15.45 23.20 -8.16
CA ASN A 286 -15.80 23.60 -9.52
C ASN A 286 -14.92 22.93 -10.58
N LYS A 287 -13.81 22.32 -10.16
CA LYS A 287 -12.88 21.60 -11.04
C LYS A 287 -13.06 20.09 -10.98
N ILE A 288 -13.92 19.57 -10.09
CA ILE A 288 -14.17 18.13 -9.98
C ILE A 288 -14.64 17.60 -11.34
N ASN A 289 -13.75 16.85 -11.96
CA ASN A 289 -13.92 16.25 -13.27
C ASN A 289 -13.36 14.85 -13.21
N LEU A 290 -14.24 13.93 -12.81
CA LEU A 290 -14.00 12.51 -12.96
C LEU A 290 -14.46 12.12 -14.36
N PHE A 291 -13.73 11.22 -15.01
CA PHE A 291 -14.25 10.55 -16.19
C PHE A 291 -15.51 9.73 -15.83
N SER A 292 -16.08 9.04 -16.82
CA SER A 292 -17.30 8.22 -16.61
C SER A 292 -17.22 7.28 -15.41
N THR A 293 -16.02 6.82 -15.04
CA THR A 293 -15.77 6.06 -13.82
C THR A 293 -14.35 6.29 -13.30
N VAL A 294 -14.18 6.28 -11.98
CA VAL A 294 -12.87 6.14 -11.30
C VAL A 294 -12.99 4.99 -10.31
N MET A 295 -11.98 4.13 -10.27
CA MET A 295 -11.97 2.89 -9.51
C MET A 295 -10.67 2.73 -8.72
N MET A 296 -10.79 2.12 -7.55
CA MET A 296 -9.70 1.47 -6.85
C MET A 296 -9.92 -0.03 -6.93
N TRP A 297 -8.91 -0.74 -7.44
CA TRP A 297 -8.86 -2.19 -7.43
C TRP A 297 -7.80 -2.64 -6.42
N VAL A 298 -8.15 -3.61 -5.58
CA VAL A 298 -7.21 -4.24 -4.64
C VAL A 298 -7.18 -5.73 -4.95
N ASP A 299 -6.03 -6.25 -5.36
CA ASP A 299 -5.82 -7.68 -5.69
C ASP A 299 -5.84 -8.52 -4.42
N ASP A 300 -5.00 -8.12 -3.45
CA ASP A 300 -4.89 -8.77 -2.17
C ASP A 300 -4.58 -7.77 -1.06
N VAL A 301 -4.90 -8.18 0.16
CA VAL A 301 -4.40 -7.56 1.38
C VAL A 301 -3.96 -8.64 2.36
N THR A 302 -2.81 -8.44 2.98
CA THR A 302 -2.25 -9.39 3.94
C THR A 302 -1.72 -8.68 5.17
N VAL A 303 -1.77 -9.37 6.30
CA VAL A 303 -1.07 -8.98 7.52
C VAL A 303 -0.19 -10.12 7.97
N TYR A 304 1.09 -9.84 8.19
CA TYR A 304 2.06 -10.75 8.77
C TYR A 304 2.59 -10.22 10.10
N LYS A 305 3.01 -11.12 10.99
CA LYS A 305 3.62 -10.81 12.29
C LYS A 305 4.95 -11.55 12.45
N ARG A 306 5.92 -10.95 13.13
CA ARG A 306 7.13 -11.63 13.61
C ARG A 306 7.64 -11.07 14.94
N PRO A 307 8.40 -11.85 15.73
CA PRO A 307 9.20 -11.33 16.85
C PRO A 307 10.50 -10.65 16.38
N ILE A 308 11.04 -9.70 17.15
CA ILE A 308 12.19 -8.81 16.78
C ILE A 308 13.09 -8.40 17.96
#